data_AF-A0A7W7HQT1-F1
#
_entry.id   AF-A0A7W7HQT1-F1
#
_cell.length_a   1.000
_cell.length_b   1.000
_cell.length_c   1.000
_cell.angle_alpha   90.00
_cell.angle_beta   90.00
_cell.angle_gamma   90.00
#
_symmetry.space_group_name_H-M   'P 1'
#
loop_
_entity.id
_entity.type
_entity.pdbx_description
1 polymer ?
#
loop_
_entity_poly.entity_id
_entity_poly.type
_entity_poly.pdbx_seq_one_letter_code
_entity_poly.pdbx_strand_id
1 'polypeptide(L)'
;MRVIGFAVYYAGALACLLFVTVPVSLVLAGVSVVTGAVAVIVAAGLVLAGPGAGLLTPDGARTGLPGRVAREFVRRDPAWPQYFAAQAVLDAGATTGRAWAWTTGAWRTGVGWLAGNNCGGFWWPIVVLPVLTVLAAGSLGAAVVLPACLLVIAALTLAAWITGPPLVYLLRGVDAGWRRMWRSRASCTACFATAAVPAYRCRGGHGPAQRASGDDLHRDVRPGRLGVLWRRCSCGLRLPTMVLRAAHSRHLEACCPSCGEALFAGAGRVRDVRAPVFGPASAGKTQFIMAALVGLHRAADKAGVAVTMPDNRGRIAYEVYADLISRAAPAPKTDTTAPVAVTVRLEQGLNTTLLHLFDAAGETLTDREQNAGLSYLDTAETLTFVLDPFSIRRIRDEHGAASATVFTDANAALHDPEDAYNATAQRLQEYGVRTDRNRLAFVVTKADLLCRLPLTMPGDDSAAVRDWLRSYGLENLLVTAERDFRQVRFFLVSGRDTDPGGPVSVLRWILMKGWGGIG
;
A
#
# COMPACT_ATOMS: atom_id res chain seq x y z
N MET A 1 75.18 58.88 -22.88
CA MET A 1 74.04 58.56 -23.78
C MET A 1 73.15 57.42 -23.27
N ARG A 2 73.68 56.28 -22.80
CA ARG A 2 72.84 55.15 -22.28
C ARG A 2 71.92 55.54 -21.11
N VAL A 3 72.39 56.34 -20.15
CA VAL A 3 71.61 56.75 -18.96
C VAL A 3 70.40 57.63 -19.32
N ILE A 4 70.56 58.57 -20.26
CA ILE A 4 69.49 59.47 -20.71
C ILE A 4 68.42 58.67 -21.48
N GLY A 5 68.84 57.71 -22.31
CA GLY A 5 67.91 56.80 -23.01
C GLY A 5 67.08 55.94 -22.05
N PHE A 6 67.68 55.45 -20.97
CA PHE A 6 66.95 54.73 -19.91
C PHE A 6 65.97 55.65 -19.17
N ALA A 7 66.37 56.88 -18.82
CA ALA A 7 65.49 57.81 -18.10
C ALA A 7 64.26 58.23 -18.95
N VAL A 8 64.46 58.54 -20.24
CA VAL A 8 63.37 58.86 -21.17
C VAL A 8 62.45 57.65 -21.37
N TYR A 9 63.02 56.46 -21.47
CA TYR A 9 62.25 55.22 -21.55
C TYR A 9 61.40 54.99 -20.30
N TYR A 10 61.97 55.10 -19.10
CA TYR A 10 61.22 54.93 -17.85
C TYR A 10 60.14 56.00 -17.67
N ALA A 11 60.40 57.26 -18.04
CA ALA A 11 59.40 58.32 -18.00
C ALA A 11 58.25 58.05 -18.99
N GLY A 12 58.56 57.61 -20.22
CA GLY A 12 57.56 57.22 -21.22
C GLY A 12 56.76 55.98 -20.81
N ALA A 13 57.41 54.98 -20.22
CA ALA A 13 56.76 53.78 -19.69
C ALA A 13 55.85 54.11 -18.49
N LEU A 14 56.28 55.01 -17.61
CA LEU A 14 55.49 55.49 -16.46
C LEU A 14 54.28 56.30 -16.93
N ALA A 15 54.44 57.18 -17.91
CA ALA A 15 53.34 57.93 -18.50
C ALA A 15 52.34 56.99 -19.21
N CYS A 16 52.82 56.04 -20.01
CA CYS A 16 51.97 55.05 -20.67
C CYS A 16 51.24 54.17 -19.64
N LEU A 17 51.92 53.76 -18.57
CA LEU A 17 51.32 53.01 -17.47
C LEU A 17 50.19 53.80 -16.79
N LEU A 18 50.42 55.06 -16.43
CA LEU A 18 49.45 55.89 -15.71
C LEU A 18 48.27 56.33 -16.58
N PHE A 19 48.54 56.77 -17.81
CA PHE A 19 47.51 57.39 -18.68
C PHE A 19 46.82 56.41 -19.62
N VAL A 20 47.42 55.25 -19.89
CA VAL A 20 46.86 54.25 -20.82
C VAL A 20 46.59 52.94 -20.11
N THR A 21 47.62 52.29 -19.55
CA THR A 21 47.47 50.93 -19.00
C THR A 21 46.51 50.89 -17.80
N VAL A 22 46.64 51.80 -16.84
CA VAL A 22 45.79 51.87 -15.64
C VAL A 22 44.30 52.08 -15.99
N PRO A 23 43.92 53.12 -16.76
CA PRO A 23 42.51 53.33 -17.10
C PRO A 23 41.95 52.21 -17.97
N VAL A 24 42.72 51.67 -18.92
CA VAL A 24 42.31 50.49 -19.71
C VAL A 24 42.09 49.28 -18.81
N SER A 25 43.00 49.03 -17.86
CA SER A 25 42.87 47.91 -16.90
C SER A 25 41.66 48.07 -15.99
N LEU A 26 41.29 49.29 -15.59
CA LEU A 26 40.09 49.55 -14.79
C LEU A 26 38.81 49.25 -15.56
N VAL A 27 38.73 49.69 -16.82
CA VAL A 27 37.58 49.38 -17.69
C VAL A 27 37.48 47.87 -17.94
N LEU A 28 38.62 47.23 -18.28
CA LEU A 28 38.69 45.80 -18.48
C LEU A 28 38.34 45.02 -17.22
N ALA A 29 38.74 45.49 -16.04
CA ALA A 29 38.38 44.86 -14.76
C ALA A 29 36.86 44.89 -14.54
N GLY A 30 36.20 46.03 -14.79
CA GLY A 30 34.75 46.14 -14.71
C GLY A 30 34.02 45.17 -15.65
N VAL A 31 34.42 45.12 -16.92
CA VAL A 31 33.86 44.16 -17.90
C VAL A 31 34.14 42.72 -17.50
N SER A 32 35.33 42.44 -16.96
CA SER A 32 35.73 41.09 -16.54
C SER A 32 34.96 40.59 -15.34
N VAL A 33 34.68 41.45 -14.35
CA VAL A 33 33.81 41.10 -13.21
C VAL A 33 32.43 40.68 -13.71
N VAL A 34 31.83 41.47 -14.61
CA VAL A 34 30.52 41.16 -15.19
C VAL A 34 30.58 39.86 -16.00
N THR A 35 31.64 39.66 -16.78
CA THR A 35 31.82 38.45 -17.60
C THR A 35 31.95 37.20 -16.71
N GLY A 36 32.72 37.27 -15.63
CA GLY A 36 32.86 36.17 -14.66
C GLY A 36 31.56 35.87 -13.92
N ALA A 37 30.80 36.90 -13.55
CA ALA A 37 29.47 36.76 -12.98
C ALA A 37 28.50 36.06 -13.94
N VAL A 38 28.43 36.52 -15.20
CA VAL A 38 27.57 35.94 -16.23
C VAL A 38 27.96 34.50 -16.54
N ALA A 39 29.27 34.18 -16.59
CA ALA A 39 29.75 32.82 -16.84
C ALA A 39 29.22 31.83 -15.79
N VAL A 40 29.20 32.21 -14.50
CA VAL A 40 28.65 31.36 -13.44
C VAL A 40 27.13 31.20 -13.57
N ILE A 41 26.40 32.27 -13.89
CA ILE A 41 24.94 32.22 -14.09
C ILE A 41 24.60 31.30 -15.27
N VAL A 42 25.32 31.42 -16.38
CA VAL A 42 25.15 30.56 -17.56
C VAL A 42 25.50 29.11 -17.20
N ALA A 43 26.59 28.87 -16.45
CA ALA A 43 26.95 27.53 -16.01
C ALA A 43 25.85 26.90 -15.13
N ALA A 44 25.30 27.65 -14.17
CA ALA A 44 24.19 27.21 -13.34
C ALA A 44 22.92 26.94 -14.17
N GLY A 45 22.59 27.82 -15.11
CA GLY A 45 21.48 27.65 -16.05
C GLY A 45 21.62 26.40 -16.92
N LEU A 46 22.82 26.14 -17.43
CA LEU A 46 23.13 24.93 -18.21
C LEU A 46 23.09 23.66 -17.37
N VAL A 47 23.51 23.70 -16.10
CA VAL A 47 23.33 22.56 -15.18
C VAL A 47 21.84 22.26 -14.99
N LEU A 48 21.04 23.29 -14.68
CA LEU A 48 19.60 23.14 -14.44
C LEU A 48 18.80 22.73 -15.68
N ALA A 49 19.23 23.16 -16.87
CA ALA A 49 18.60 22.79 -18.14
C ALA A 49 18.87 21.33 -18.56
N GLY A 50 19.72 20.61 -17.83
CA GLY A 50 20.02 19.19 -18.08
C GLY A 50 21.34 18.85 -18.80
N PRO A 51 22.00 19.73 -19.60
CA PRO A 51 23.31 19.39 -20.13
C PRO A 51 24.38 19.51 -19.03
N GLY A 52 24.56 18.45 -18.25
CA GLY A 52 25.84 18.06 -17.64
C GLY A 52 26.00 18.15 -16.13
N ALA A 53 24.91 18.18 -15.36
CA ALA A 53 24.88 17.33 -14.16
C ALA A 53 24.30 15.98 -14.59
N GLY A 54 24.95 14.87 -14.22
CA GLY A 54 24.37 13.55 -14.46
C GLY A 54 22.97 13.50 -13.86
N LEU A 55 21.95 13.41 -14.71
CA LEU A 55 20.57 13.37 -14.26
C LEU A 55 20.37 12.09 -13.43
N LEU A 56 19.92 12.21 -12.19
CA LEU A 56 19.68 11.05 -11.35
C LEU A 56 18.46 10.28 -11.88
N THR A 57 18.74 9.24 -12.66
CA THR A 57 17.73 8.36 -13.23
C THR A 57 17.07 7.50 -12.15
N PRO A 58 15.90 6.89 -12.42
CA PRO A 58 15.27 5.93 -11.52
C PRO A 58 16.21 4.79 -11.08
N ASP A 59 17.11 4.35 -11.95
CA ASP A 59 18.09 3.31 -11.61
C ASP A 59 19.21 3.84 -10.72
N GLY A 60 19.70 5.06 -10.93
CA GLY A 60 20.63 5.72 -10.01
C GLY A 60 19.99 6.00 -8.64
N ALA A 61 18.69 6.29 -8.60
CA ALA A 61 17.93 6.46 -7.36
C ALA A 61 17.81 5.15 -6.54
N ARG A 62 17.72 4.00 -7.21
CA ARG A 62 17.62 2.69 -6.56
C ARG A 62 18.84 2.38 -5.72
N THR A 63 20.03 2.71 -6.19
CA THR A 63 21.31 2.45 -5.53
C THR A 63 21.80 3.63 -4.68
N GLY A 64 21.50 4.86 -5.09
CA GLY A 64 22.16 6.06 -4.58
C GLY A 64 21.40 6.93 -3.56
N LEU A 65 20.06 6.82 -3.44
CA LEU A 65 19.38 7.65 -2.42
C LEU A 65 19.68 7.11 -1.00
N PRO A 66 20.05 7.96 -0.03
CA PRO A 66 20.16 7.54 1.36
C PRO A 66 18.79 7.11 1.93
N GLY A 67 18.78 6.25 2.95
CA GLY A 67 17.57 5.81 3.67
C GLY A 67 17.26 4.31 3.49
N ARG A 68 16.86 3.63 4.57
CA ARG A 68 16.50 2.21 4.50
C ARG A 68 15.24 2.03 3.66
N VAL A 69 15.29 1.10 2.72
CA VAL A 69 14.07 0.50 2.16
C VAL A 69 13.38 -0.22 3.32
N ALA A 70 12.05 -0.11 3.45
CA ALA A 70 11.36 -0.88 4.49
C ALA A 70 11.72 -2.36 4.29
N ARG A 71 11.94 -3.10 5.39
CA ARG A 71 12.37 -4.52 5.34
C ARG A 71 11.47 -5.40 4.46
N GLU A 72 10.21 -4.98 4.31
CA GLU A 72 9.16 -5.59 3.50
C GLU A 72 9.39 -5.46 1.98
N PHE A 73 10.27 -4.56 1.53
CA PHE A 73 10.53 -4.34 0.11
C PHE A 73 11.99 -4.63 -0.24
N VAL A 74 12.21 -5.64 -1.07
CA VAL A 74 13.55 -6.06 -1.55
C VAL A 74 14.21 -4.98 -2.42
N ARG A 75 13.41 -4.13 -3.08
CA ARG A 75 13.88 -3.13 -4.05
C ARG A 75 13.04 -1.86 -3.97
N ARG A 76 13.68 -0.70 -4.19
CA ARG A 76 12.97 0.57 -4.39
C ARG A 76 12.22 0.59 -5.70
N ASP A 77 11.07 1.24 -5.66
CA ASP A 77 10.23 1.47 -6.83
C ASP A 77 10.99 2.25 -7.93
N PRO A 78 10.76 1.92 -9.21
CA PRO A 78 11.29 2.65 -10.36
C PRO A 78 10.55 3.97 -10.56
N ALA A 79 10.91 4.96 -9.76
CA ALA A 79 10.36 6.31 -9.84
C ALA A 79 11.48 7.35 -9.79
N TRP A 80 11.23 8.50 -10.42
CA TRP A 80 12.13 9.64 -10.37
C TRP A 80 12.16 10.21 -8.95
N PRO A 81 13.35 10.45 -8.37
CA PRO A 81 13.46 11.11 -7.08
C PRO A 81 13.00 12.55 -7.15
N GLN A 82 12.59 13.09 -6.00
CA GLN A 82 12.38 14.52 -5.90
C GLN A 82 13.71 15.27 -6.02
N TYR A 83 13.68 16.43 -6.68
CA TYR A 83 14.85 17.26 -6.92
C TYR A 83 15.66 17.53 -5.63
N PHE A 84 14.98 18.03 -4.59
CA PHE A 84 15.61 18.36 -3.30
C PHE A 84 16.06 17.13 -2.48
N ALA A 85 15.68 15.91 -2.88
CA ALA A 85 16.09 14.70 -2.18
C ALA A 85 17.51 14.25 -2.55
N ALA A 86 17.97 14.54 -3.78
CA ALA A 86 19.31 14.17 -4.23
C ALA A 86 19.88 15.02 -5.37
N GLN A 87 19.06 15.42 -6.36
CA GLN A 87 19.55 16.14 -7.54
C GLN A 87 20.18 17.49 -7.19
N ALA A 88 19.63 18.21 -6.19
CA ALA A 88 20.16 19.50 -5.77
C ALA A 88 21.65 19.48 -5.36
N VAL A 89 22.10 18.36 -4.76
CA VAL A 89 23.51 18.19 -4.37
C VAL A 89 24.40 17.93 -5.58
N LEU A 90 23.91 17.11 -6.54
CA LEU A 90 24.62 16.85 -7.79
C LEU A 90 24.76 18.13 -8.62
N ASP A 91 23.71 18.94 -8.68
CA ASP A 91 23.70 20.19 -9.43
C ASP A 91 24.59 21.26 -8.78
N ALA A 92 24.61 21.34 -7.44
CA ALA A 92 25.55 22.19 -6.72
C ALA A 92 27.00 21.80 -6.99
N GLY A 93 27.31 20.50 -6.97
CA GLY A 93 28.63 19.97 -7.30
C GLY A 93 29.03 20.25 -8.75
N ALA A 94 28.11 20.03 -9.70
CA ALA A 94 28.35 20.29 -11.12
C ALA A 94 28.55 21.77 -11.42
N THR A 95 27.77 22.66 -10.78
CA THR A 95 27.93 24.12 -10.90
C THR A 95 29.29 24.56 -10.39
N THR A 96 29.71 24.03 -9.23
CA THR A 96 31.03 24.31 -8.64
C THR A 96 32.15 23.80 -9.54
N GLY A 97 32.05 22.57 -10.04
CA GLY A 97 33.04 21.97 -10.93
C GLY A 97 33.18 22.74 -12.25
N ARG A 98 32.07 23.24 -12.82
CA ARG A 98 32.11 24.07 -14.04
C ARG A 98 32.70 25.44 -13.80
N ALA A 99 32.31 26.11 -12.73
CA ALA A 99 32.90 27.39 -12.36
C ALA A 99 34.41 27.25 -12.14
N TRP A 100 34.84 26.19 -11.45
CA TRP A 100 36.26 25.89 -11.23
C TRP A 100 37.01 25.56 -12.53
N ALA A 101 36.45 24.73 -13.40
CA ALA A 101 37.06 24.39 -14.69
C ALA A 101 37.21 25.62 -15.59
N TRP A 102 36.21 26.51 -15.59
CA TRP A 102 36.26 27.76 -16.34
C TRP A 102 37.33 28.72 -15.80
N THR A 103 37.37 28.97 -14.48
CA THR A 103 38.38 29.84 -13.89
C THR A 103 39.79 29.29 -14.09
N THR A 104 40.01 28.02 -13.76
CA THR A 104 41.34 27.38 -13.96
C THR A 104 41.74 27.31 -15.43
N GLY A 105 40.79 27.08 -16.35
CA GLY A 105 41.02 27.13 -17.78
C GLY A 105 41.45 28.52 -18.25
N ALA A 106 40.73 29.58 -17.83
CA ALA A 106 41.06 30.96 -18.16
C ALA A 106 42.47 31.33 -17.66
N TRP A 107 42.82 30.94 -16.44
CA TRP A 107 44.16 31.14 -15.89
C TRP A 107 45.24 30.37 -16.65
N ARG A 108 45.02 29.09 -16.97
CA ARG A 108 45.99 28.29 -17.74
C ARG A 108 46.24 28.86 -19.13
N THR A 109 45.17 29.28 -19.82
CA THR A 109 45.29 29.89 -21.15
C THR A 109 45.94 31.27 -21.08
N GLY A 110 45.54 32.11 -20.12
CA GLY A 110 46.11 33.46 -19.96
C GLY A 110 47.58 33.44 -19.56
N VAL A 111 47.96 32.66 -18.55
CA VAL A 111 49.36 32.51 -18.12
C VAL A 111 50.19 31.79 -19.18
N GLY A 112 49.65 30.76 -19.82
CA GLY A 112 50.31 30.06 -20.93
C GLY A 112 50.60 30.97 -22.12
N TRP A 113 49.66 31.86 -22.47
CA TRP A 113 49.85 32.87 -23.50
C TRP A 113 50.93 33.89 -23.12
N LEU A 114 50.95 34.36 -21.86
CA LEU A 114 51.99 35.26 -21.36
C LEU A 114 53.38 34.61 -21.39
N ALA A 115 53.47 33.33 -20.99
CA ALA A 115 54.72 32.58 -20.99
C ALA A 115 55.23 32.27 -22.41
N GLY A 116 54.33 31.92 -23.34
CA GLY A 116 54.69 31.56 -24.71
C GLY A 116 55.15 32.74 -25.58
N ASN A 117 54.69 33.96 -25.28
CA ASN A 117 55.02 35.17 -26.06
C ASN A 117 56.17 36.01 -25.45
N ASN A 118 56.87 35.49 -24.43
CA ASN A 118 58.00 36.14 -23.77
C ASN A 118 57.73 37.62 -23.37
N CYS A 119 56.51 37.90 -22.89
CA CYS A 119 56.04 39.24 -22.57
C CYS A 119 56.65 39.86 -21.29
N GLY A 120 57.61 39.17 -20.65
CA GLY A 120 58.31 39.62 -19.46
C GLY A 120 59.43 40.66 -19.71
N GLY A 121 59.69 40.99 -20.97
CA GLY A 121 60.68 42.01 -21.36
C GLY A 121 60.13 43.46 -21.31
N PHE A 122 60.53 44.27 -22.28
CA PHE A 122 60.24 45.70 -22.38
C PHE A 122 58.74 46.09 -22.24
N TRP A 123 57.82 45.23 -22.69
CA TRP A 123 56.38 45.52 -22.70
C TRP A 123 55.60 44.99 -21.49
N TRP A 124 56.29 44.49 -20.46
CA TRP A 124 55.63 43.84 -19.32
C TRP A 124 54.53 44.67 -18.63
N PRO A 125 54.66 46.00 -18.41
CA PRO A 125 53.61 46.74 -17.73
C PRO A 125 52.38 46.94 -18.62
N ILE A 126 52.56 46.93 -19.94
CA ILE A 126 51.49 47.19 -20.92
C ILE A 126 50.68 45.93 -21.21
N VAL A 127 51.29 44.74 -21.10
CA VAL A 127 50.65 43.47 -21.48
C VAL A 127 50.32 42.60 -20.26
N VAL A 128 51.24 42.48 -19.30
CA VAL A 128 51.07 41.58 -18.15
C VAL A 128 50.02 42.13 -17.18
N LEU A 129 50.06 43.43 -16.88
CA LEU A 129 49.11 44.05 -15.94
C LEU A 129 47.65 43.96 -16.42
N PRO A 130 47.29 44.31 -17.67
CA PRO A 130 45.90 44.18 -18.13
C PRO A 130 45.41 42.73 -18.17
N VAL A 131 46.27 41.77 -18.56
CA VAL A 131 45.88 40.35 -18.60
C VAL A 131 45.64 39.82 -17.18
N LEU A 132 46.54 40.11 -16.24
CA LEU A 132 46.36 39.70 -14.84
C LEU A 132 45.16 40.39 -14.18
N THR A 133 44.89 41.67 -14.48
CA THR A 133 43.71 42.37 -13.97
C THR A 133 42.42 41.76 -14.51
N VAL A 134 42.35 41.42 -15.81
CA VAL A 134 41.21 40.70 -16.40
C VAL A 134 40.98 39.34 -15.72
N LEU A 135 42.04 38.54 -15.53
CA LEU A 135 41.94 37.22 -14.89
C LEU A 135 41.51 37.32 -13.43
N ALA A 136 42.12 38.22 -12.66
CA ALA A 136 41.79 38.43 -11.26
C ALA A 136 40.37 39.00 -11.08
N ALA A 137 39.99 40.00 -11.87
CA ALA A 137 38.67 40.63 -11.83
C ALA A 137 37.57 39.65 -12.26
N GLY A 138 37.80 38.84 -13.30
CA GLY A 138 36.88 37.77 -13.71
C GLY A 138 36.72 36.68 -12.64
N SER A 139 37.82 36.30 -11.98
CA SER A 139 37.79 35.35 -10.86
C SER A 139 37.03 35.92 -9.66
N LEU A 140 37.19 37.21 -9.38
CA LEU A 140 36.45 37.91 -8.33
C LEU A 140 34.94 37.90 -8.61
N GLY A 141 34.53 38.21 -9.85
CA GLY A 141 33.13 38.14 -10.26
C GLY A 141 32.53 36.75 -10.07
N ALA A 142 33.26 35.69 -10.46
CA ALA A 142 32.84 34.31 -10.24
C ALA A 142 32.79 33.94 -8.74
N ALA A 143 33.76 34.39 -7.95
CA ALA A 143 33.85 34.10 -6.52
C ALA A 143 32.73 34.76 -5.70
N VAL A 144 32.14 35.86 -6.18
CA VAL A 144 30.98 36.52 -5.55
C VAL A 144 29.67 35.82 -5.95
N VAL A 145 29.49 35.49 -7.23
CA VAL A 145 28.22 34.94 -7.73
C VAL A 145 28.02 33.46 -7.39
N LEU A 146 29.08 32.65 -7.44
CA LEU A 146 28.99 31.23 -7.12
C LEU A 146 28.40 30.94 -5.72
N PRO A 147 28.90 31.53 -4.61
CA PRO A 147 28.32 31.31 -3.30
C PRO A 147 26.88 31.82 -3.20
N ALA A 148 26.52 32.89 -3.91
CA ALA A 148 25.14 33.36 -3.96
C ALA A 148 24.22 32.31 -4.62
N CYS A 149 24.62 31.72 -5.75
CA CYS A 149 23.88 30.62 -6.39
C CYS A 149 23.76 29.40 -5.48
N LEU A 150 24.85 28.99 -4.82
CA LEU A 150 24.85 27.87 -3.90
C LEU A 150 23.98 28.13 -2.67
N LEU A 151 23.98 29.36 -2.16
CA LEU A 151 23.12 29.78 -1.04
C LEU A 151 21.64 29.70 -1.42
N VAL A 152 21.26 30.09 -2.64
CA VAL A 152 19.89 29.92 -3.14
C VAL A 152 19.50 28.44 -3.21
N ILE A 153 20.35 27.58 -3.77
CA ILE A 153 20.10 26.13 -3.82
C ILE A 153 19.97 25.55 -2.41
N ALA A 154 20.87 25.94 -1.50
CA ALA A 154 20.86 25.48 -0.12
C ALA A 154 19.61 25.96 0.64
N ALA A 155 19.21 27.22 0.49
CA ALA A 155 18.03 27.79 1.12
C ALA A 155 16.74 27.10 0.64
N LEU A 156 16.59 26.89 -0.67
CA LEU A 156 15.45 26.17 -1.24
C LEU A 156 15.42 24.70 -0.77
N THR A 157 16.58 24.04 -0.74
CA THR A 157 16.70 22.67 -0.25
C THR A 157 16.33 22.59 1.23
N LEU A 158 16.84 23.51 2.07
CA LEU A 158 16.51 23.59 3.49
C LEU A 158 15.01 23.82 3.69
N ALA A 159 14.41 24.77 2.96
CA ALA A 159 12.97 25.02 3.01
C ALA A 159 12.16 23.77 2.65
N ALA A 160 12.57 23.01 1.62
CA ALA A 160 11.96 21.75 1.25
C ALA A 160 12.12 20.66 2.33
N TRP A 161 13.26 20.62 3.04
CA TRP A 161 13.50 19.69 4.14
C TRP A 161 12.78 20.06 5.43
N ILE A 162 12.47 21.34 5.65
CA ILE A 162 11.66 21.79 6.80
C ILE A 162 10.18 21.49 6.55
N THR A 163 9.69 21.78 5.33
CA THR A 163 8.27 21.66 4.97
C THR A 163 7.86 20.25 4.52
N GLY A 164 8.77 19.50 3.91
CA GLY A 164 8.50 18.21 3.28
C GLY A 164 8.13 17.10 4.27
N PRO A 165 8.97 16.78 5.27
CA PRO A 165 8.67 15.75 6.27
C PRO A 165 7.34 15.94 7.01
N PRO A 166 6.98 17.11 7.57
CA PRO A 166 5.70 17.26 8.26
C PRO A 166 4.51 17.02 7.32
N LEU A 167 4.59 17.48 6.06
CA LEU A 167 3.57 17.19 5.06
C LEU A 167 3.51 15.68 4.73
N VAL A 168 4.66 15.01 4.59
CA VAL A 168 4.71 13.55 4.38
C VAL A 168 4.10 12.79 5.55
N TYR A 169 4.41 13.16 6.78
CA TYR A 169 3.85 12.54 7.98
C TYR A 169 2.34 12.80 8.10
N LEU A 170 1.88 14.02 7.80
CA LEU A 170 0.46 14.36 7.77
C LEU A 170 -0.28 13.49 6.75
N LEU A 171 0.19 13.42 5.50
CA LEU A 171 -0.46 12.63 4.45
C LEU A 171 -0.43 11.13 4.79
N ARG A 172 0.70 10.60 5.29
CA ARG A 172 0.78 9.20 5.75
C ARG A 172 -0.15 8.94 6.93
N GLY A 173 -0.31 9.92 7.82
CA GLY A 173 -1.23 9.89 8.96
C GLY A 173 -2.68 9.87 8.53
N VAL A 174 -3.08 10.68 7.54
CA VAL A 174 -4.43 10.66 6.94
C VAL A 174 -4.71 9.29 6.33
N ASP A 175 -3.78 8.75 5.54
CA ASP A 175 -3.88 7.43 4.94
C ASP A 175 -4.01 6.32 6.00
N ALA A 176 -3.17 6.35 7.04
CA ALA A 176 -3.21 5.37 8.13
C ALA A 176 -4.46 5.50 9.01
N GLY A 177 -4.88 6.72 9.30
CA GLY A 177 -6.09 7.04 10.06
C GLY A 177 -7.33 6.56 9.32
N TRP A 178 -7.42 6.83 8.01
CA TRP A 178 -8.50 6.30 7.18
C TRP A 178 -8.53 4.77 7.20
N ARG A 179 -7.38 4.11 6.93
CA ARG A 179 -7.32 2.64 6.96
C ARG A 179 -7.70 2.06 8.32
N ARG A 180 -7.31 2.72 9.42
CA ARG A 180 -7.65 2.26 10.78
C ARG A 180 -9.14 2.47 11.10
N MET A 181 -9.71 3.59 10.67
CA MET A 181 -11.12 3.92 10.85
C MET A 181 -12.03 2.98 10.05
N TRP A 182 -11.72 2.79 8.77
CA TRP A 182 -12.51 1.98 7.82
C TRP A 182 -12.10 0.51 7.78
N ARG A 183 -11.04 0.14 8.52
CA ARG A 183 -10.48 -1.22 8.59
C ARG A 183 -10.19 -1.80 7.21
N SER A 184 -9.70 -0.96 6.31
CA SER A 184 -9.43 -1.36 4.94
C SER A 184 -8.10 -2.10 4.84
N ARG A 185 -8.14 -3.28 4.20
CA ARG A 185 -6.95 -4.09 3.88
C ARG A 185 -6.96 -4.45 2.40
N ALA A 186 -5.79 -4.87 1.91
CA ALA A 186 -5.63 -5.39 0.56
C ALA A 186 -5.61 -6.93 0.66
N SER A 187 -6.57 -7.57 0.01
CA SER A 187 -6.86 -8.98 0.17
C SER A 187 -6.79 -9.69 -1.17
N CYS A 188 -5.85 -10.63 -1.30
CA CYS A 188 -5.72 -11.42 -2.51
C CYS A 188 -6.63 -12.66 -2.45
N THR A 189 -7.32 -12.96 -3.55
CA THR A 189 -8.14 -14.18 -3.68
C THR A 189 -7.36 -15.38 -4.23
N ALA A 190 -6.19 -15.15 -4.83
CA ALA A 190 -5.36 -16.21 -5.39
C ALA A 190 -4.44 -16.84 -4.33
N CYS A 191 -3.72 -16.01 -3.57
CA CYS A 191 -2.79 -16.48 -2.53
C CYS A 191 -3.28 -16.27 -1.09
N PHE A 192 -4.49 -15.72 -0.91
CA PHE A 192 -5.11 -15.40 0.39
C PHE A 192 -4.34 -14.44 1.32
N ALA A 193 -3.14 -14.02 0.92
CA ALA A 193 -2.31 -13.09 1.68
C ALA A 193 -3.00 -11.73 1.86
N THR A 194 -2.77 -11.15 3.04
CA THR A 194 -3.27 -9.82 3.39
C THR A 194 -2.12 -8.83 3.47
N ALA A 195 -2.35 -7.62 3.00
CA ALA A 195 -1.42 -6.52 3.17
C ALA A 195 -2.14 -5.28 3.69
N ALA A 196 -1.46 -4.51 4.53
CA ALA A 196 -1.97 -3.22 5.01
C ALA A 196 -2.05 -2.19 3.87
N VAL A 197 -1.22 -2.35 2.84
CA VAL A 197 -1.11 -1.45 1.69
C VAL A 197 -1.00 -2.31 0.43
N PRO A 198 -1.81 -2.09 -0.61
CA PRO A 198 -1.64 -2.78 -1.88
C PRO A 198 -0.40 -2.26 -2.62
N ALA A 199 0.18 -3.11 -3.47
CA ALA A 199 1.09 -2.64 -4.51
C ALA A 199 0.26 -2.11 -5.67
N TYR A 200 0.83 -1.25 -6.51
CA TYR A 200 0.15 -0.71 -7.69
C TYR A 200 0.98 -0.94 -8.94
N ARG A 201 0.39 -1.58 -9.95
CA ARG A 201 0.98 -1.69 -11.28
C ARG A 201 0.63 -0.47 -12.12
N CYS A 202 1.64 0.13 -12.74
CA CYS A 202 1.51 1.27 -13.64
C CYS A 202 0.99 0.80 -15.00
N ARG A 203 -0.12 1.39 -15.47
CA ARG A 203 -0.66 1.12 -16.82
C ARG A 203 0.00 1.97 -17.93
N GLY A 204 1.13 2.60 -17.63
CA GLY A 204 1.90 3.40 -18.58
C GLY A 204 2.58 2.57 -19.67
N GLY A 205 3.23 3.28 -20.60
CA GLY A 205 4.01 2.68 -21.69
C GLY A 205 5.32 2.07 -21.21
N HIS A 206 5.25 0.93 -20.51
CA HIS A 206 6.39 0.11 -20.16
C HIS A 206 6.68 -0.89 -21.27
N GLY A 207 7.95 -0.97 -21.69
CA GLY A 207 8.40 -1.98 -22.65
C GLY A 207 8.34 -3.41 -22.08
N PRO A 208 8.37 -4.45 -22.93
CA PRO A 208 8.27 -5.85 -22.47
C PRO A 208 9.39 -6.24 -21.49
N ALA A 209 10.62 -5.77 -21.72
CA ALA A 209 11.74 -6.00 -20.81
C ALA A 209 11.52 -5.38 -19.42
N GLN A 210 10.91 -4.19 -19.35
CA GLN A 210 10.60 -3.50 -18.10
C GLN A 210 9.45 -4.18 -17.33
N ARG A 211 8.48 -4.76 -18.04
CA ARG A 211 7.43 -5.56 -17.39
C ARG A 211 8.00 -6.87 -16.85
N ALA A 212 8.91 -7.51 -17.59
CA ALA A 212 9.57 -8.73 -17.15
C ALA A 212 10.46 -8.50 -15.90
N SER A 213 11.13 -7.34 -15.79
CA SER A 213 11.90 -6.97 -14.61
C SER A 213 11.04 -6.49 -13.42
N GLY A 214 9.73 -6.34 -13.60
CA GLY A 214 8.80 -5.82 -12.59
C GLY A 214 8.94 -4.31 -12.36
N ASP A 215 9.43 -3.56 -13.35
CA ASP A 215 9.60 -2.11 -13.27
C ASP A 215 8.31 -1.31 -13.47
N ASP A 216 7.20 -1.99 -13.77
CA ASP A 216 5.85 -1.42 -13.77
C ASP A 216 5.18 -1.52 -12.40
N LEU A 217 5.69 -2.35 -11.49
CA LEU A 217 5.12 -2.57 -10.16
C LEU A 217 5.70 -1.60 -9.13
N HIS A 218 4.80 -0.95 -8.40
CA HIS A 218 5.10 0.01 -7.36
C HIS A 218 4.61 -0.49 -6.02
N ARG A 219 5.54 -0.97 -5.18
CA ARG A 219 5.19 -1.61 -3.91
C ARG A 219 4.86 -0.60 -2.82
N ASP A 220 5.40 0.62 -2.90
CA ASP A 220 5.11 1.68 -1.95
C ASP A 220 4.87 3.03 -2.65
N VAL A 221 3.60 3.34 -2.88
CA VAL A 221 3.16 4.63 -3.45
C VAL A 221 2.96 5.72 -2.39
N ARG A 222 3.28 5.46 -1.12
CA ARG A 222 3.08 6.44 -0.05
C ARG A 222 4.03 7.64 -0.23
N PRO A 223 3.63 8.83 0.25
CA PRO A 223 4.46 10.03 0.20
C PRO A 223 5.87 9.81 0.76
N GLY A 224 6.88 10.38 0.11
CA GLY A 224 8.28 10.28 0.53
C GLY A 224 9.25 10.86 -0.49
N ARG A 225 10.51 10.40 -0.48
CA ARG A 225 11.61 10.93 -1.32
C ARG A 225 11.41 10.74 -2.84
N LEU A 226 10.51 9.83 -3.24
CA LEU A 226 10.14 9.59 -4.64
C LEU A 226 8.96 10.49 -5.09
N GLY A 227 8.36 11.26 -4.17
CA GLY A 227 7.24 12.14 -4.44
C GLY A 227 6.39 12.37 -3.18
N VAL A 228 5.96 13.62 -2.96
CA VAL A 228 5.12 13.99 -1.81
C VAL A 228 3.63 13.87 -2.17
N LEU A 229 3.14 14.69 -3.11
CA LEU A 229 1.74 14.65 -3.61
C LEU A 229 1.59 13.85 -4.91
N TRP A 230 2.67 13.82 -5.69
CA TRP A 230 2.77 13.15 -6.96
C TRP A 230 4.18 12.60 -7.09
N ARG A 231 4.30 11.46 -7.76
CA ARG A 231 5.57 10.85 -8.17
C ARG A 231 5.56 10.63 -9.67
N ARG A 232 6.74 10.54 -10.28
CA ARG A 232 6.87 10.25 -11.71
C ARG A 232 7.45 8.86 -11.87
N CYS A 233 6.71 7.97 -12.55
CA CYS A 233 7.18 6.63 -12.88
C CYS A 233 8.38 6.70 -13.85
N SER A 234 9.19 5.64 -13.95
CA SER A 234 10.25 5.53 -14.96
C SER A 234 9.73 5.72 -16.39
N CYS A 235 8.49 5.33 -16.69
CA CYS A 235 7.85 5.59 -17.98
C CYS A 235 7.42 7.06 -18.20
N GLY A 236 7.64 7.95 -17.24
CA GLY A 236 7.31 9.38 -17.33
C GLY A 236 5.89 9.73 -16.85
N LEU A 237 5.02 8.74 -16.63
CA LEU A 237 3.65 8.96 -16.16
C LEU A 237 3.64 9.52 -14.73
N ARG A 238 2.79 10.53 -14.50
CA ARG A 238 2.57 11.12 -13.16
C ARG A 238 1.58 10.27 -12.39
N LEU A 239 2.01 9.75 -11.26
CA LEU A 239 1.21 8.90 -10.39
C LEU A 239 0.87 9.64 -9.10
N PRO A 240 -0.38 9.58 -8.61
CA PRO A 240 -0.71 10.11 -7.30
C PRO A 240 0.02 9.33 -6.21
N THR A 241 0.40 10.03 -5.15
CA THR A 241 0.79 9.41 -3.89
C THR A 241 -0.44 9.25 -3.01
N MET A 242 -0.34 8.39 -1.99
CA MET A 242 -1.43 7.96 -1.08
C MET A 242 -2.32 6.86 -1.66
N VAL A 243 -2.65 5.88 -0.83
CA VAL A 243 -3.52 4.74 -1.19
C VAL A 243 -4.91 5.24 -1.61
N LEU A 244 -5.44 6.22 -0.87
CA LEU A 244 -6.77 6.79 -1.12
C LEU A 244 -6.91 7.36 -2.54
N ARG A 245 -5.84 7.97 -3.06
CA ARG A 245 -5.81 8.59 -4.39
C ARG A 245 -5.39 7.59 -5.46
N ALA A 246 -4.41 6.73 -5.15
CA ALA A 246 -3.95 5.68 -6.05
C ALA A 246 -5.08 4.70 -6.40
N ALA A 247 -5.94 4.34 -5.45
CA ALA A 247 -7.08 3.46 -5.68
C ALA A 247 -8.13 3.97 -6.68
N HIS A 248 -8.20 5.29 -6.93
CA HIS A 248 -9.11 5.90 -7.91
C HIS A 248 -8.43 6.25 -9.24
N SER A 249 -7.12 6.07 -9.32
CA SER A 249 -6.37 6.43 -10.52
C SER A 249 -6.64 5.40 -11.63
N ARG A 250 -7.05 5.87 -12.81
CA ARG A 250 -7.17 5.02 -14.01
C ARG A 250 -5.82 4.50 -14.50
N HIS A 251 -4.73 5.11 -14.05
CA HIS A 251 -3.36 4.77 -14.43
C HIS A 251 -2.71 3.71 -13.52
N LEU A 252 -3.38 3.33 -12.44
CA LEU A 252 -2.86 2.38 -11.46
C LEU A 252 -3.84 1.22 -11.27
N GLU A 253 -3.29 0.02 -11.26
CA GLU A 253 -4.02 -1.20 -10.95
C GLU A 253 -3.52 -1.74 -9.61
N ALA A 254 -4.43 -1.96 -8.66
CA ALA A 254 -4.04 -2.54 -7.38
C ALA A 254 -3.65 -4.01 -7.57
N CYS A 255 -2.52 -4.41 -7.01
CA CYS A 255 -1.97 -5.76 -7.09
C CYS A 255 -1.57 -6.27 -5.70
N CYS A 256 -1.59 -7.59 -5.53
CA CYS A 256 -1.08 -8.23 -4.33
C CYS A 256 0.44 -8.01 -4.23
N PRO A 257 0.97 -7.55 -3.08
CA PRO A 257 2.41 -7.38 -2.92
C PRO A 257 3.18 -8.71 -2.89
N SER A 258 2.52 -9.83 -2.55
CA SER A 258 3.14 -11.15 -2.43
C SER A 258 3.20 -11.89 -3.77
N CYS A 259 2.07 -12.04 -4.46
CA CYS A 259 1.99 -12.80 -5.71
C CYS A 259 1.90 -11.95 -6.98
N GLY A 260 1.63 -10.64 -6.87
CA GLY A 260 1.50 -9.73 -8.02
C GLY A 260 0.16 -9.82 -8.78
N GLU A 261 -0.78 -10.64 -8.30
CA GLU A 261 -2.11 -10.80 -8.90
C GLU A 261 -2.96 -9.53 -8.74
N ALA A 262 -3.84 -9.24 -9.71
CA ALA A 262 -4.71 -8.08 -9.63
C ALA A 262 -5.69 -8.19 -8.45
N LEU A 263 -5.87 -7.10 -7.72
CA LEU A 263 -6.82 -6.99 -6.63
C LEU A 263 -8.10 -6.31 -7.09
N PHE A 264 -9.19 -6.51 -6.34
CA PHE A 264 -10.45 -5.84 -6.60
C PHE A 264 -10.31 -4.32 -6.55
N ALA A 265 -11.11 -3.63 -7.39
CA ALA A 265 -11.17 -2.18 -7.38
C ALA A 265 -11.47 -1.66 -5.96
N GLY A 266 -10.69 -0.67 -5.52
CA GLY A 266 -10.80 -0.11 -4.17
C GLY A 266 -10.07 -0.91 -3.07
N ALA A 267 -9.30 -1.96 -3.39
CA ALA A 267 -8.47 -2.68 -2.43
C ALA A 267 -7.60 -1.72 -1.59
N GLY A 268 -7.55 -1.93 -0.27
CA GLY A 268 -6.86 -1.04 0.66
C GLY A 268 -7.58 0.27 1.00
N ARG A 269 -8.70 0.60 0.32
CA ARG A 269 -9.55 1.76 0.61
C ARG A 269 -10.90 1.37 1.22
N VAL A 270 -11.55 0.36 0.65
CA VAL A 270 -12.88 -0.11 1.07
C VAL A 270 -12.79 -0.96 2.32
N ARG A 271 -13.87 -1.00 3.11
CA ARG A 271 -13.92 -1.85 4.29
C ARG A 271 -13.85 -3.31 3.85
N ASP A 272 -13.02 -4.09 4.53
CA ASP A 272 -12.80 -5.50 4.22
C ASP A 272 -13.19 -6.34 5.43
N VAL A 273 -14.18 -7.21 5.27
CA VAL A 273 -14.74 -8.06 6.32
C VAL A 273 -14.56 -9.52 5.91
N ARG A 274 -13.91 -10.28 6.79
CA ARG A 274 -13.66 -11.71 6.60
C ARG A 274 -14.42 -12.49 7.65
N ALA A 275 -15.22 -13.45 7.22
CA ALA A 275 -16.00 -14.32 8.07
C ALA A 275 -15.72 -15.78 7.68
N PRO A 276 -14.68 -16.40 8.25
CA PRO A 276 -14.48 -17.83 8.08
C PRO A 276 -15.54 -18.61 8.88
N VAL A 277 -16.04 -19.67 8.25
CA VAL A 277 -17.05 -20.57 8.80
C VAL A 277 -16.40 -21.92 9.06
N PHE A 278 -16.46 -22.38 10.31
CA PHE A 278 -15.87 -23.64 10.77
C PHE A 278 -16.85 -24.45 11.62
N GLY A 279 -16.57 -25.73 11.77
CA GLY A 279 -17.46 -26.69 12.43
C GLY A 279 -17.27 -28.09 11.84
N PRO A 280 -17.84 -29.12 12.48
CA PRO A 280 -17.65 -30.51 12.05
C PRO A 280 -18.17 -30.75 10.62
N ALA A 281 -17.68 -31.82 9.97
CA ALA A 281 -18.24 -32.29 8.71
C ALA A 281 -19.76 -32.56 8.88
N SER A 282 -20.55 -32.30 7.85
CA SER A 282 -22.02 -32.41 7.87
C SER A 282 -22.77 -31.47 8.85
N ALA A 283 -22.09 -30.50 9.47
CA ALA A 283 -22.73 -29.51 10.33
C ALA A 283 -23.59 -28.46 9.57
N GLY A 284 -23.63 -28.51 8.24
CA GLY A 284 -24.42 -27.55 7.44
C GLY A 284 -23.72 -26.22 7.12
N LYS A 285 -22.38 -26.16 7.19
CA LYS A 285 -21.59 -24.94 6.87
C LYS A 285 -21.90 -24.37 5.47
N THR A 286 -21.79 -25.21 4.44
CA THR A 286 -22.03 -24.81 3.05
C THR A 286 -23.48 -24.37 2.86
N GLN A 287 -24.43 -25.12 3.42
CA GLN A 287 -25.86 -24.76 3.41
C GLN A 287 -26.11 -23.39 4.07
N PHE A 288 -25.48 -23.13 5.21
CA PHE A 288 -25.53 -21.84 5.88
C PHE A 288 -24.97 -20.71 5.01
N ILE A 289 -23.80 -20.89 4.38
CA ILE A 289 -23.20 -19.88 3.50
C ILE A 289 -24.12 -19.56 2.32
N MET A 290 -24.70 -20.58 1.68
CA MET A 290 -25.64 -20.40 0.57
C MET A 290 -26.87 -19.57 1.01
N ALA A 291 -27.51 -19.96 2.11
CA ALA A 291 -28.71 -19.31 2.61
C ALA A 291 -28.45 -17.88 3.08
N ALA A 292 -27.33 -17.67 3.77
CA ALA A 292 -26.90 -16.35 4.20
C ALA A 292 -26.60 -15.44 3.01
N LEU A 293 -25.97 -15.94 1.96
CA LEU A 293 -25.64 -15.17 0.76
C LEU A 293 -26.88 -14.78 -0.05
N VAL A 294 -27.77 -15.74 -0.33
CA VAL A 294 -29.02 -15.50 -1.08
C VAL A 294 -29.95 -14.59 -0.28
N GLY A 295 -30.09 -14.84 1.02
CA GLY A 295 -30.86 -13.98 1.92
C GLY A 295 -30.29 -12.56 2.00
N LEU A 296 -28.97 -12.41 2.07
CA LEU A 296 -28.31 -11.10 2.05
C LEU A 296 -28.60 -10.34 0.76
N HIS A 297 -28.55 -11.00 -0.40
CA HIS A 297 -28.87 -10.37 -1.68
C HIS A 297 -30.32 -9.86 -1.71
N ARG A 298 -31.28 -10.71 -1.32
CA ARG A 298 -32.70 -10.34 -1.22
C ARG A 298 -32.96 -9.20 -0.23
N ALA A 299 -32.31 -9.24 0.93
CA ALA A 299 -32.46 -8.20 1.95
C ALA A 299 -31.82 -6.87 1.51
N ALA A 300 -30.69 -6.94 0.81
CA ALA A 300 -30.00 -5.79 0.26
C ALA A 300 -30.80 -5.13 -0.87
N ASP A 301 -31.40 -5.92 -1.78
CA ASP A 301 -32.28 -5.41 -2.84
C ASP A 301 -33.46 -4.63 -2.24
N LYS A 302 -34.10 -5.16 -1.19
CA LYS A 302 -35.18 -4.47 -0.46
C LYS A 302 -34.71 -3.18 0.21
N ALA A 303 -33.46 -3.12 0.66
CA ALA A 303 -32.88 -1.97 1.33
C ALA A 303 -32.20 -0.96 0.37
N GLY A 304 -32.28 -1.17 -0.95
CA GLY A 304 -31.64 -0.31 -1.95
C GLY A 304 -30.11 -0.37 -1.93
N VAL A 305 -29.54 -1.49 -1.50
CA VAL A 305 -28.11 -1.75 -1.41
C VAL A 305 -27.68 -2.54 -2.65
N ALA A 306 -26.71 -2.02 -3.40
CA ALA A 306 -26.20 -2.73 -4.57
C ALA A 306 -25.24 -3.84 -4.13
N VAL A 307 -25.59 -5.08 -4.49
CA VAL A 307 -24.76 -6.27 -4.23
C VAL A 307 -24.17 -6.76 -5.54
N THR A 308 -22.84 -6.78 -5.63
CA THR A 308 -22.12 -7.28 -6.81
C THR A 308 -21.10 -8.34 -6.43
N MET A 309 -20.97 -9.37 -7.25
CA MET A 309 -19.89 -10.36 -7.14
C MET A 309 -18.73 -9.86 -8.00
N PRO A 310 -17.60 -9.46 -7.42
CA PRO A 310 -16.52 -8.84 -8.17
C PRO A 310 -15.70 -9.85 -8.99
N ASP A 311 -15.85 -11.15 -8.72
CA ASP A 311 -15.19 -12.25 -9.42
C ASP A 311 -16.20 -13.14 -10.15
N ASN A 312 -15.79 -13.67 -11.31
CA ASN A 312 -16.65 -14.53 -12.11
C ASN A 312 -16.93 -15.88 -11.41
N ARG A 313 -15.98 -16.39 -10.61
CA ARG A 313 -16.15 -17.62 -9.83
C ARG A 313 -17.24 -17.44 -8.76
N GLY A 314 -17.18 -16.36 -7.99
CA GLY A 314 -18.21 -15.98 -7.02
C GLY A 314 -19.58 -15.77 -7.65
N ARG A 315 -19.65 -15.18 -8.84
CA ARG A 315 -20.91 -15.03 -9.59
C ARG A 315 -21.53 -16.38 -9.97
N ILE A 316 -20.74 -17.28 -10.56
CA ILE A 316 -21.20 -18.64 -10.92
C ILE A 316 -21.63 -19.41 -9.66
N ALA A 317 -20.83 -19.34 -8.59
CA ALA A 317 -21.18 -19.97 -7.32
C ALA A 317 -22.50 -19.44 -6.76
N TYR A 318 -22.72 -18.13 -6.80
CA TYR A 318 -23.98 -17.51 -6.39
C TYR A 318 -25.17 -17.99 -7.24
N GLU A 319 -25.04 -18.04 -8.56
CA GLU A 319 -26.12 -18.52 -9.45
C GLU A 319 -26.50 -19.97 -9.13
N VAL A 320 -25.50 -20.84 -8.88
CA VAL A 320 -25.72 -22.21 -8.44
C VAL A 320 -26.41 -22.25 -7.06
N TYR A 321 -25.96 -21.44 -6.10
CA TYR A 321 -26.56 -21.40 -4.76
C TYR A 321 -28.00 -20.90 -4.77
N ALA A 322 -28.30 -19.90 -5.60
CA ALA A 322 -29.64 -19.38 -5.78
C ALA A 322 -30.58 -20.44 -6.39
N ASP A 323 -30.11 -21.19 -7.40
CA ASP A 323 -30.87 -22.30 -7.99
C ASP A 323 -31.12 -23.42 -6.98
N LEU A 324 -30.10 -23.86 -6.25
CA LEU A 324 -30.22 -24.92 -5.24
C LEU A 324 -31.22 -24.54 -4.12
N ILE A 325 -31.18 -23.30 -3.64
CA ILE A 325 -32.14 -22.82 -2.65
C ILE A 325 -33.55 -22.76 -3.22
N SER A 326 -33.71 -22.31 -4.47
CA SER A 326 -35.03 -22.27 -5.12
C SER A 326 -35.66 -23.65 -5.28
N ARG A 327 -34.84 -24.69 -5.47
CA ARG A 327 -35.26 -26.09 -5.59
C ARG A 327 -35.34 -26.84 -4.26
N ALA A 328 -35.03 -26.18 -3.14
CA ALA A 328 -34.85 -26.81 -1.83
C ALA A 328 -33.90 -28.03 -1.84
N ALA A 329 -32.92 -28.01 -2.75
CA ALA A 329 -31.95 -29.10 -2.93
C ALA A 329 -30.85 -29.05 -1.87
N PRO A 330 -30.28 -30.20 -1.46
CA PRO A 330 -29.17 -30.24 -0.53
C PRO A 330 -27.90 -29.62 -1.14
N ALA A 331 -27.06 -29.02 -0.29
CA ALA A 331 -25.75 -28.54 -0.69
C ALA A 331 -24.91 -29.65 -1.34
N PRO A 332 -24.20 -29.38 -2.46
CA PRO A 332 -23.22 -30.31 -2.99
C PRO A 332 -22.13 -30.55 -1.96
N LYS A 333 -21.54 -31.75 -1.95
CA LYS A 333 -20.35 -32.02 -1.12
C LYS A 333 -19.22 -31.10 -1.59
N THR A 334 -18.67 -30.32 -0.66
CA THR A 334 -17.53 -29.45 -0.93
C THR A 334 -16.28 -30.30 -1.16
N ASP A 335 -15.67 -30.20 -2.34
CA ASP A 335 -14.41 -30.87 -2.64
C ASP A 335 -13.28 -30.39 -1.71
N THR A 336 -12.48 -31.32 -1.21
CA THR A 336 -11.49 -31.13 -0.12
C THR A 336 -10.23 -30.35 -0.50
N THR A 337 -10.07 -29.94 -1.76
CA THR A 337 -8.78 -29.51 -2.31
C THR A 337 -8.46 -28.02 -2.15
N ALA A 338 -9.44 -27.14 -1.90
CA ALA A 338 -9.19 -25.73 -1.60
C ALA A 338 -10.40 -25.06 -0.90
N PRO A 339 -10.19 -24.09 0.01
CA PRO A 339 -11.28 -23.34 0.63
C PRO A 339 -12.05 -22.54 -0.44
N VAL A 340 -13.37 -22.75 -0.53
CA VAL A 340 -14.24 -21.97 -1.39
C VAL A 340 -14.51 -20.63 -0.70
N ALA A 341 -13.87 -19.58 -1.21
CA ALA A 341 -14.09 -18.22 -0.75
C ALA A 341 -15.08 -17.51 -1.69
N VAL A 342 -16.25 -17.13 -1.18
CA VAL A 342 -17.20 -16.29 -1.93
C VAL A 342 -17.01 -14.85 -1.50
N THR A 343 -16.72 -13.98 -2.47
CA THR A 343 -16.54 -12.55 -2.23
C THR A 343 -17.76 -11.78 -2.71
N VAL A 344 -18.27 -10.91 -1.84
CA VAL A 344 -19.43 -10.06 -2.12
C VAL A 344 -19.03 -8.61 -1.91
N ARG A 345 -19.39 -7.74 -2.85
CA ARG A 345 -19.28 -6.30 -2.69
C ARG A 345 -20.66 -5.72 -2.38
N LEU A 346 -20.74 -5.02 -1.25
CA LEU A 346 -21.92 -4.29 -0.78
C LEU A 346 -21.68 -2.80 -0.94
N GLU A 347 -22.53 -2.13 -1.70
CA GLU A 347 -22.46 -0.68 -1.96
C GLU A 347 -23.74 0.01 -1.50
N GLN A 348 -23.60 0.99 -0.60
CA GLN A 348 -24.69 1.85 -0.13
C GLN A 348 -24.19 3.30 -0.06
N GLY A 349 -24.54 4.10 -1.06
CA GLY A 349 -24.04 5.47 -1.20
C GLY A 349 -22.51 5.51 -1.26
N LEU A 350 -21.87 6.14 -0.27
CA LEU A 350 -20.41 6.24 -0.17
C LEU A 350 -19.75 5.06 0.56
N ASN A 351 -20.55 4.18 1.18
CA ASN A 351 -20.06 3.04 1.95
C ASN A 351 -19.95 1.82 1.05
N THR A 352 -18.71 1.39 0.82
CA THR A 352 -18.41 0.13 0.11
C THR A 352 -17.75 -0.84 1.06
N THR A 353 -18.29 -2.06 1.16
CA THR A 353 -17.74 -3.15 1.96
C THR A 353 -17.50 -4.37 1.07
N LEU A 354 -16.33 -4.98 1.18
CA LEU A 354 -16.05 -6.30 0.65
C LEU A 354 -16.24 -7.32 1.78
N LEU A 355 -17.14 -8.26 1.60
CA LEU A 355 -17.38 -9.38 2.50
C LEU A 355 -16.81 -10.65 1.86
N HIS A 356 -15.92 -11.32 2.56
CA HIS A 356 -15.35 -12.60 2.15
C HIS A 356 -15.85 -13.69 3.10
N LEU A 357 -16.64 -14.62 2.57
CA LEU A 357 -17.11 -15.81 3.27
C LEU A 357 -16.21 -16.98 2.90
N PHE A 358 -15.57 -17.59 3.88
CA PHE A 358 -14.69 -18.74 3.67
C PHE A 358 -15.35 -20.00 4.23
N ASP A 359 -15.61 -20.99 3.38
CA ASP A 359 -15.99 -22.34 3.82
C ASP A 359 -14.69 -23.09 4.18
N ALA A 360 -14.36 -23.16 5.47
CA ALA A 360 -13.30 -24.03 5.94
C ALA A 360 -13.88 -25.45 6.03
N ALA A 361 -13.63 -26.28 5.02
CA ALA A 361 -13.97 -27.69 5.11
C ALA A 361 -13.32 -28.28 6.37
N GLY A 362 -14.12 -28.92 7.22
CA GLY A 362 -13.71 -29.37 8.56
C GLY A 362 -12.58 -30.40 8.55
N GLU A 363 -12.24 -30.93 7.38
CA GLU A 363 -11.17 -31.90 7.12
C GLU A 363 -9.88 -31.25 6.59
N THR A 364 -9.94 -30.04 6.01
CA THR A 364 -8.79 -29.33 5.42
C THR A 364 -7.88 -28.68 6.48
N LEU A 365 -8.27 -28.78 7.76
CA LEU A 365 -7.44 -28.40 8.91
C LEU A 365 -6.50 -29.53 9.38
N THR A 366 -6.45 -30.66 8.65
CA THR A 366 -5.64 -31.83 9.00
C THR A 366 -4.23 -31.77 8.39
N ASP A 367 -4.05 -31.06 7.25
CA ASP A 367 -2.75 -30.97 6.58
C ASP A 367 -1.92 -29.79 7.10
N ARG A 368 -0.91 -30.12 7.91
CA ARG A 368 0.13 -29.20 8.41
C ARG A 368 0.98 -28.55 7.30
N GLU A 369 0.98 -29.11 6.08
CA GLU A 369 1.88 -28.66 4.99
C GLU A 369 1.31 -27.53 4.12
N GLN A 370 0.02 -27.18 4.20
CA GLN A 370 -0.56 -26.04 3.48
C GLN A 370 -0.36 -24.70 4.22
N ASN A 371 0.89 -24.37 4.53
CA ASN A 371 1.31 -23.17 5.26
C ASN A 371 0.92 -21.82 4.60
N ALA A 372 0.53 -21.80 3.31
CA ALA A 372 0.10 -20.59 2.62
C ALA A 372 -1.42 -20.33 2.70
N GLY A 373 -2.21 -21.36 3.06
CA GLY A 373 -3.66 -21.35 2.90
C GLY A 373 -4.43 -20.55 3.95
N LEU A 374 -3.91 -20.37 5.16
CA LEU A 374 -4.73 -19.96 6.33
C LEU A 374 -4.47 -18.54 6.86
N SER A 375 -3.69 -17.70 6.15
CA SER A 375 -3.46 -16.30 6.54
C SER A 375 -4.76 -15.46 6.62
N TYR A 376 -5.86 -15.96 6.06
CA TYR A 376 -7.17 -15.36 6.21
C TYR A 376 -7.78 -15.49 7.61
N LEU A 377 -7.35 -16.45 8.43
CA LEU A 377 -7.85 -16.66 9.79
C LEU A 377 -7.27 -15.65 10.79
N ASP A 378 -5.98 -15.33 10.68
CA ASP A 378 -5.29 -14.34 11.55
C ASP A 378 -5.90 -12.93 11.44
N THR A 379 -6.49 -12.63 10.29
CA THR A 379 -7.01 -11.29 9.97
C THR A 379 -8.52 -11.18 10.06
N ALA A 380 -9.22 -12.27 10.39
CA ALA A 380 -10.66 -12.26 10.61
C ALA A 380 -11.00 -11.53 11.91
N GLU A 381 -12.03 -10.68 11.87
CA GLU A 381 -12.53 -10.01 13.10
C GLU A 381 -13.63 -10.81 13.79
N THR A 382 -14.35 -11.62 13.00
CA THR A 382 -15.47 -12.43 13.46
C THR A 382 -15.35 -13.81 12.86
N LEU A 383 -15.34 -14.79 13.74
CA LEU A 383 -15.23 -16.21 13.48
C LEU A 383 -16.64 -16.81 13.58
N THR A 384 -17.03 -17.72 12.69
CA THR A 384 -18.35 -18.36 12.73
C THR A 384 -18.22 -19.85 13.00
N PHE A 385 -18.65 -20.29 14.17
CA PHE A 385 -18.74 -21.72 14.51
C PHE A 385 -20.15 -22.23 14.21
N VAL A 386 -20.21 -23.34 13.48
CA VAL A 386 -21.46 -23.99 13.08
C VAL A 386 -21.62 -25.29 13.86
N LEU A 387 -22.66 -25.33 14.69
CA LEU A 387 -23.09 -26.48 15.48
C LEU A 387 -24.22 -27.23 14.76
N ASP A 388 -24.07 -28.55 14.71
CA ASP A 388 -25.18 -29.46 14.41
C ASP A 388 -25.89 -29.86 15.71
N PRO A 389 -27.16 -29.50 15.91
CA PRO A 389 -27.86 -29.89 17.13
C PRO A 389 -28.12 -31.40 17.21
N PHE A 390 -28.17 -32.11 16.08
CA PHE A 390 -28.41 -33.56 16.06
C PHE A 390 -27.18 -34.39 16.46
N SER A 391 -25.99 -33.77 16.55
CA SER A 391 -24.81 -34.44 17.09
C SER A 391 -24.72 -34.38 18.61
N ILE A 392 -25.55 -33.56 19.28
CA ILE A 392 -25.63 -33.49 20.74
C ILE A 392 -26.14 -34.83 21.28
N ARG A 393 -25.36 -35.46 22.18
CA ARG A 393 -25.68 -36.78 22.75
C ARG A 393 -27.06 -36.82 23.38
N ARG A 394 -27.37 -35.84 24.24
CA ARG A 394 -28.65 -35.77 24.95
C ARG A 394 -29.86 -35.72 24.01
N ILE A 395 -29.80 -34.92 22.94
CA ILE A 395 -30.88 -34.85 21.93
C ILE A 395 -31.03 -36.19 21.20
N ARG A 396 -29.91 -36.85 20.90
CA ARG A 396 -29.90 -38.17 20.26
C ARG A 396 -30.49 -39.26 21.16
N ASP A 397 -30.14 -39.24 22.44
CA ASP A 397 -30.59 -40.25 23.41
C ASP A 397 -32.09 -40.07 23.73
N GLU A 398 -32.56 -38.82 23.86
CA GLU A 398 -33.95 -38.51 24.20
C GLU A 398 -34.91 -38.64 22.99
N HIS A 399 -34.46 -38.33 21.76
CA HIS A 399 -35.34 -38.22 20.59
C HIS A 399 -34.96 -39.11 19.39
N GLY A 400 -33.77 -39.70 19.37
CA GLY A 400 -33.27 -40.47 18.23
C GLY A 400 -34.15 -41.66 17.86
N ALA A 401 -34.65 -42.39 18.85
CA ALA A 401 -35.51 -43.55 18.62
C ALA A 401 -36.94 -43.16 18.20
N ALA A 402 -37.48 -42.07 18.76
CA ALA A 402 -38.85 -41.63 18.51
C ALA A 402 -39.01 -40.89 17.16
N SER A 403 -37.92 -40.38 16.59
CA SER A 403 -37.94 -39.54 15.38
C SER A 403 -36.86 -39.94 14.38
N ALA A 404 -36.69 -41.24 14.15
CA ALA A 404 -35.63 -41.81 13.31
C ALA A 404 -35.57 -41.22 11.87
N THR A 405 -36.72 -40.86 11.30
CA THR A 405 -36.79 -40.23 9.96
C THR A 405 -36.15 -38.84 9.96
N VAL A 406 -36.39 -38.03 10.99
CA VAL A 406 -35.82 -36.68 11.15
C VAL A 406 -34.29 -36.75 11.33
N PHE A 407 -33.79 -37.73 12.10
CA PHE A 407 -32.35 -37.93 12.28
C PHE A 407 -31.66 -38.43 11.00
N THR A 408 -32.35 -39.25 10.19
CA THR A 408 -31.85 -39.70 8.89
C THR A 408 -31.75 -38.52 7.92
N ASP A 409 -32.81 -37.70 7.84
CA ASP A 409 -32.84 -36.49 7.01
C ASP A 409 -31.80 -35.45 7.47
N ALA A 410 -31.55 -35.37 8.78
CA ALA A 410 -30.59 -34.45 9.35
C ALA A 410 -29.15 -34.79 8.96
N ASN A 411 -28.83 -36.06 8.68
CA ASN A 411 -27.47 -36.54 8.42
C ASN A 411 -26.47 -35.95 9.43
N ALA A 412 -26.62 -36.37 10.70
CA ALA A 412 -25.93 -35.78 11.83
C ALA A 412 -24.40 -35.83 11.69
N ALA A 413 -23.73 -34.81 12.20
CA ALA A 413 -22.28 -34.81 12.32
C ALA A 413 -21.79 -36.00 13.18
N LEU A 414 -20.72 -36.65 12.72
CA LEU A 414 -20.15 -37.84 13.35
C LEU A 414 -19.48 -37.56 14.70
N HIS A 415 -18.88 -36.37 14.85
CA HIS A 415 -18.13 -35.99 16.04
C HIS A 415 -18.99 -35.25 17.05
N ASP A 416 -18.64 -35.41 18.32
CA ASP A 416 -19.24 -34.65 19.41
C ASP A 416 -18.97 -33.14 19.21
N PRO A 417 -19.98 -32.27 19.42
CA PRO A 417 -19.83 -30.82 19.41
C PRO A 417 -18.64 -30.27 20.21
N GLU A 418 -18.41 -30.82 21.41
CA GLU A 418 -17.39 -30.35 22.33
C GLU A 418 -15.99 -30.68 21.82
N ASP A 419 -15.81 -31.92 21.36
CA ASP A 419 -14.56 -32.37 20.73
C ASP A 419 -14.27 -31.58 19.45
N ALA A 420 -15.29 -31.35 18.62
CA ALA A 420 -15.15 -30.60 17.37
C ALA A 420 -14.79 -29.13 17.62
N TYR A 421 -15.39 -28.50 18.63
CA TYR A 421 -15.04 -27.14 19.05
C TYR A 421 -13.62 -27.08 19.59
N ASN A 422 -13.26 -27.92 20.56
CA ASN A 422 -11.94 -27.92 21.20
C ASN A 422 -10.82 -28.16 20.18
N ALA A 423 -11.01 -29.13 19.28
CA ALA A 423 -10.08 -29.39 18.20
C ALA A 423 -9.93 -28.19 17.24
N THR A 424 -10.99 -27.42 17.02
CA THR A 424 -10.92 -26.23 16.17
C THR A 424 -10.28 -25.05 16.90
N ALA A 425 -10.63 -24.81 18.16
CA ALA A 425 -10.09 -23.75 19.00
C ALA A 425 -8.57 -23.93 19.21
N GLN A 426 -8.14 -25.16 19.52
CA GLN A 426 -6.72 -25.49 19.64
C GLN A 426 -5.97 -25.20 18.35
N ARG A 427 -6.51 -25.62 17.19
CA ARG A 427 -5.89 -25.34 15.89
C ARG A 427 -5.78 -23.85 15.60
N LEU A 428 -6.83 -23.07 15.88
CA LEU A 428 -6.77 -21.61 15.73
C LEU A 428 -5.63 -21.00 16.56
N GLN A 429 -5.44 -21.48 17.79
CA GLN A 429 -4.33 -21.05 18.65
C GLN A 429 -2.96 -21.49 18.12
N GLU A 430 -2.83 -22.73 17.61
CA GLU A 430 -1.60 -23.23 16.97
C GLU A 430 -1.20 -22.40 15.75
N TYR A 431 -2.17 -21.91 14.97
CA TYR A 431 -1.94 -20.99 13.85
C TYR A 431 -1.69 -19.52 14.28
N GLY A 432 -1.60 -19.26 15.59
CA GLY A 432 -1.33 -17.92 16.14
C GLY A 432 -2.53 -16.97 16.08
N VAL A 433 -3.74 -17.47 15.80
CA VAL A 433 -4.95 -16.64 15.79
C VAL A 433 -5.27 -16.21 17.22
N ARG A 434 -5.35 -14.90 17.42
CA ARG A 434 -5.67 -14.28 18.70
C ARG A 434 -7.17 -14.30 18.98
N THR A 435 -7.70 -15.46 19.36
CA THR A 435 -9.13 -15.65 19.66
C THR A 435 -9.63 -14.65 20.72
N ASP A 436 -8.77 -14.27 21.68
CA ASP A 436 -9.01 -13.26 22.72
C ASP A 436 -9.44 -11.88 22.20
N ARG A 437 -9.10 -11.56 20.95
CA ARG A 437 -9.44 -10.30 20.29
C ARG A 437 -10.61 -10.40 19.33
N ASN A 438 -11.04 -11.62 19.02
CA ASN A 438 -12.01 -11.93 17.99
C ASN A 438 -13.41 -12.09 18.57
N ARG A 439 -14.41 -11.89 17.72
CA ARG A 439 -15.82 -12.18 18.03
C ARG A 439 -16.17 -13.56 17.49
N LEU A 440 -17.06 -14.28 18.16
CA LEU A 440 -17.57 -15.58 17.71
C LEU A 440 -19.09 -15.49 17.44
N ALA A 441 -19.49 -15.78 16.20
CA ALA A 441 -20.85 -16.12 15.86
C ALA A 441 -21.03 -17.62 16.09
N PHE A 442 -21.81 -17.99 17.10
CA PHE A 442 -22.11 -19.38 17.40
C PHE A 442 -23.47 -19.72 16.77
N VAL A 443 -23.45 -20.52 15.71
CA VAL A 443 -24.59 -20.76 14.84
C VAL A 443 -25.07 -22.20 15.00
N VAL A 444 -26.26 -22.38 15.57
CA VAL A 444 -26.96 -23.67 15.62
C VAL A 444 -27.77 -23.81 14.34
N THR A 445 -27.45 -24.82 13.54
CA THR A 445 -28.12 -25.05 12.24
C THR A 445 -29.31 -25.99 12.35
N LYS A 446 -29.92 -26.32 11.21
CA LYS A 446 -30.99 -27.32 11.08
C LYS A 446 -32.21 -27.02 11.96
N ALA A 447 -32.47 -25.75 12.24
CA ALA A 447 -33.64 -25.33 13.02
C ALA A 447 -34.96 -25.83 12.43
N ASP A 448 -35.06 -25.96 11.10
CA ASP A 448 -36.21 -26.53 10.39
C ASP A 448 -36.49 -27.98 10.76
N LEU A 449 -35.45 -28.76 11.09
CA LEU A 449 -35.59 -30.14 11.54
C LEU A 449 -35.83 -30.23 13.05
N LEU A 450 -35.26 -29.31 13.84
CA LEU A 450 -35.52 -29.22 15.27
C LEU A 450 -36.99 -28.91 15.57
N CYS A 451 -37.63 -28.04 14.79
CA CYS A 451 -39.06 -27.74 14.91
C CYS A 451 -39.99 -28.95 14.67
N ARG A 452 -39.48 -30.04 14.08
CA ARG A 452 -40.22 -31.29 13.87
C ARG A 452 -40.11 -32.25 15.06
N LEU A 453 -39.19 -31.99 15.99
CA LEU A 453 -39.09 -32.74 17.23
C LEU A 453 -40.04 -32.13 18.28
N PRO A 454 -40.52 -32.92 19.24
CA PRO A 454 -41.35 -32.43 20.34
C PRO A 454 -40.50 -31.67 21.37
N LEU A 455 -39.88 -30.57 20.94
CA LEU A 455 -38.96 -29.74 21.71
C LEU A 455 -39.51 -28.33 21.89
N THR A 456 -39.28 -27.76 23.07
CA THR A 456 -39.50 -26.32 23.28
C THR A 456 -38.37 -25.55 22.62
N MET A 457 -38.67 -24.91 21.49
CA MET A 457 -37.70 -24.11 20.74
C MET A 457 -37.40 -22.79 21.49
N PRO A 458 -36.13 -22.35 21.51
CA PRO A 458 -35.79 -21.05 22.07
C PRO A 458 -36.33 -19.92 21.17
N GLY A 459 -36.54 -18.74 21.76
CA GLY A 459 -36.78 -17.53 20.98
C GLY A 459 -35.53 -17.06 20.21
N ASP A 460 -35.70 -16.04 19.37
CA ASP A 460 -34.64 -15.50 18.50
C ASP A 460 -33.52 -14.75 19.27
N ASP A 461 -33.70 -14.56 20.57
CA ASP A 461 -32.72 -13.89 21.43
C ASP A 461 -31.52 -14.79 21.71
N SER A 462 -30.32 -14.21 21.61
CA SER A 462 -29.07 -14.92 21.87
C SER A 462 -28.99 -15.53 23.28
N ALA A 463 -29.65 -14.94 24.28
CA ALA A 463 -29.69 -15.48 25.63
C ALA A 463 -30.59 -16.73 25.71
N ALA A 464 -31.73 -16.72 25.03
CA ALA A 464 -32.63 -17.86 24.97
C ALA A 464 -31.99 -19.07 24.28
N VAL A 465 -31.27 -18.84 23.16
CA VAL A 465 -30.54 -19.91 22.47
C VAL A 465 -29.42 -20.47 23.36
N ARG A 466 -28.71 -19.62 24.10
CA ARG A 466 -27.67 -20.04 25.05
C ARG A 466 -28.23 -20.91 26.18
N ASP A 467 -29.33 -20.47 26.79
CA ASP A 467 -29.96 -21.21 27.90
C ASP A 467 -30.56 -22.53 27.43
N TRP A 468 -31.09 -22.57 26.20
CA TRP A 468 -31.51 -23.81 25.55
C TRP A 468 -30.33 -24.77 25.35
N LEU A 469 -29.22 -24.33 24.77
CA LEU A 469 -28.02 -25.17 24.62
C LEU A 469 -27.48 -25.69 25.97
N ARG A 470 -27.56 -24.86 27.01
CA ARG A 470 -27.18 -25.25 28.39
C ARG A 470 -28.08 -26.38 28.89
N SER A 471 -29.39 -26.30 28.67
CA SER A 471 -30.34 -27.33 29.09
C SER A 471 -30.06 -28.70 28.45
N TYR A 472 -29.45 -28.73 27.26
CA TYR A 472 -29.04 -29.96 26.56
C TYR A 472 -27.62 -30.45 26.89
N GLY A 473 -26.96 -29.88 27.91
CA GLY A 473 -25.70 -30.39 28.45
C GLY A 473 -24.44 -29.80 27.83
N LEU A 474 -24.53 -28.70 27.06
CA LEU A 474 -23.37 -28.05 26.45
C LEU A 474 -22.74 -26.93 27.31
N GLU A 475 -23.03 -26.88 28.61
CA GLU A 475 -22.58 -25.80 29.50
C GLU A 475 -21.06 -25.56 29.44
N ASN A 476 -20.27 -26.63 29.49
CA ASN A 476 -18.80 -26.54 29.45
C ASN A 476 -18.30 -25.91 28.14
N LEU A 477 -18.89 -26.30 27.01
CA LEU A 477 -18.56 -25.75 25.70
C LEU A 477 -18.93 -24.26 25.61
N LEU A 478 -20.10 -23.86 26.12
CA LEU A 478 -20.54 -22.46 26.11
C LEU A 478 -19.61 -21.58 26.96
N VAL A 479 -19.27 -22.02 28.16
CA VAL A 479 -18.34 -21.32 29.06
C VAL A 479 -16.95 -21.22 28.43
N THR A 480 -16.49 -22.29 27.79
CA THR A 480 -15.20 -22.31 27.09
C THR A 480 -15.19 -21.32 25.93
N ALA A 481 -16.24 -21.30 25.10
CA ALA A 481 -16.36 -20.34 24.01
C ALA A 481 -16.40 -18.88 24.50
N GLU A 482 -17.12 -18.60 25.58
CA GLU A 482 -17.19 -17.26 26.18
C GLU A 482 -15.87 -16.81 26.81
N ARG A 483 -15.03 -17.77 27.24
CA ARG A 483 -13.69 -17.50 27.75
C ARG A 483 -12.68 -17.26 26.63
N ASP A 484 -12.76 -18.04 25.56
CA ASP A 484 -11.77 -18.03 24.47
C ASP A 484 -11.91 -16.81 23.55
N PHE A 485 -13.11 -16.23 23.48
CA PHE A 485 -13.44 -15.11 22.58
C PHE A 485 -13.90 -13.86 23.34
N ARG A 486 -13.61 -12.69 22.77
CA ARG A 486 -14.00 -11.40 23.37
C ARG A 486 -15.51 -11.24 23.52
N GLN A 487 -16.25 -11.75 22.55
CA GLN A 487 -17.71 -11.65 22.50
C GLN A 487 -18.25 -12.82 21.71
N VAL A 488 -19.18 -13.57 22.32
CA VAL A 488 -19.92 -14.63 21.67
C VAL A 488 -21.37 -14.20 21.48
N ARG A 489 -21.97 -14.50 20.33
CA ARG A 489 -23.41 -14.37 20.11
C ARG A 489 -23.95 -15.64 19.51
N PHE A 490 -25.05 -16.12 20.07
CA PHE A 490 -25.71 -17.36 19.68
C PHE A 490 -26.84 -17.05 18.71
N PHE A 491 -26.97 -17.90 17.68
CA PHE A 491 -27.98 -17.80 16.65
C PHE A 491 -28.54 -19.18 16.38
N LEU A 492 -29.85 -19.27 16.22
CA LEU A 492 -30.53 -20.46 15.73
C LEU A 492 -30.98 -20.17 14.30
N VAL A 493 -30.53 -20.98 13.33
CA VAL A 493 -30.80 -20.74 11.91
C VAL A 493 -31.23 -22.02 11.21
N SER A 494 -32.15 -21.88 10.26
CA SER A 494 -32.38 -22.91 9.25
C SER A 494 -31.49 -22.63 8.05
N GLY A 495 -30.82 -23.66 7.54
CA GLY A 495 -30.05 -23.58 6.30
C GLY A 495 -30.91 -23.46 5.04
N ARG A 496 -32.25 -23.54 5.17
CA ARG A 496 -33.18 -23.38 4.04
C ARG A 496 -33.89 -22.04 4.06
N ASP A 497 -33.84 -21.36 5.18
CA ASP A 497 -34.48 -20.07 5.35
C ASP A 497 -33.58 -18.94 4.83
N THR A 498 -34.17 -18.01 4.08
CA THR A 498 -33.50 -16.81 3.57
C THR A 498 -34.04 -15.54 4.22
N ASP A 499 -34.87 -15.68 5.24
CA ASP A 499 -35.53 -14.56 5.90
C ASP A 499 -34.54 -13.72 6.72
N PRO A 500 -34.87 -12.42 6.95
CA PRO A 500 -34.00 -11.50 7.68
C PRO A 500 -33.65 -11.95 9.12
N GLY A 501 -34.51 -12.75 9.75
CA GLY A 501 -34.30 -13.32 11.09
C GLY A 501 -33.33 -14.52 11.12
N GLY A 502 -33.22 -15.25 10.01
CA GLY A 502 -32.42 -16.46 9.90
C GLY A 502 -30.92 -16.19 9.61
N PRO A 503 -30.30 -16.85 8.62
CA PRO A 503 -28.87 -16.73 8.32
C PRO A 503 -28.38 -15.28 8.05
N VAL A 504 -29.26 -14.41 7.58
CA VAL A 504 -28.96 -12.99 7.31
C VAL A 504 -28.65 -12.22 8.60
N SER A 505 -29.28 -12.57 9.73
CA SER A 505 -29.07 -11.91 11.02
C SER A 505 -27.62 -12.11 11.53
N VAL A 506 -27.03 -13.27 11.22
CA VAL A 506 -25.61 -13.58 11.50
C VAL A 506 -24.70 -12.67 10.69
N LEU A 507 -24.91 -12.57 9.37
CA LEU A 507 -24.13 -11.67 8.51
C LEU A 507 -24.30 -10.21 8.91
N ARG A 508 -25.50 -9.82 9.32
CA ARG A 508 -25.76 -8.48 9.85
C ARG A 508 -24.91 -8.20 11.08
N TRP A 509 -24.85 -9.12 12.04
CA TRP A 509 -24.02 -8.97 13.24
C TRP A 509 -22.51 -8.93 12.94
N ILE A 510 -22.08 -9.64 11.90
CA ILE A 510 -20.71 -9.57 11.36
C ILE A 510 -20.45 -8.19 10.74
N LEU A 511 -21.40 -7.67 9.96
CA LEU A 511 -21.28 -6.38 9.26
C LEU A 511 -21.53 -5.14 10.14
N MET A 512 -22.21 -5.30 11.29
CA MET A 512 -22.92 -4.27 12.08
C MET A 512 -22.13 -3.01 12.46
N LYS A 513 -20.81 -2.98 12.33
CA LYS A 513 -20.02 -1.74 12.44
C LYS A 513 -20.17 -0.76 11.25
N GLY A 514 -21.28 -0.76 10.52
CA GLY A 514 -21.49 0.24 9.44
C GLY A 514 -22.79 0.18 8.63
N TRP A 515 -23.71 -0.76 8.93
CA TRP A 515 -24.88 -1.02 8.09
C TRP A 515 -26.14 -1.21 8.95
N GLY A 516 -26.64 -0.09 9.49
CA GLY A 516 -27.88 -0.06 10.28
C GLY A 516 -29.16 -0.23 9.46
N GLY A 517 -29.11 0.00 8.15
CA GLY A 517 -30.29 0.08 7.27
C GLY A 517 -30.81 -1.24 6.67
N ILE A 518 -30.17 -2.38 6.93
CA ILE A 518 -30.67 -3.71 6.48
C ILE A 518 -31.74 -4.23 7.47
N GLY A 519 -32.61 -3.33 7.94
CA GLY A 519 -33.49 -3.48 9.11
C GLY A 519 -34.93 -3.77 8.83
#